data_AF-A0A2X2WFS9-F1
#
_entry.id   AF-A0A2X2WFS9-F1
#
_cell.length_a   1.000
_cell.length_b   1.000
_cell.length_c   1.000
_cell.angle_alpha   90.00
_cell.angle_beta   90.00
_cell.angle_gamma   90.00
#
_symmetry.space_group_name_H-M   'P 1'
#
loop_
_entity.id
_entity.type
_entity.pdbx_description
1 polymer ?
#
loop_
_entity_poly.entity_id
_entity_poly.type
_entity_poly.pdbx_seq_one_letter_code
_entity_poly.pdbx_strand_id
1 'polypeptide(L)'
;MLTLMRDLHRYTARNLGDERMWPLSMPCYIAEGQDIELAQYGTSNIGRLKTLYREGLKNRYGALMQTISGVHYNFSLPMAFWQAKCGVRGRGRCERENFRRLFPP
;
A
#
# COMPACT_ATOMS: atom_id res chain seq x y z
N MET A 1 -4.63 14.87 -8.95
CA MET A 1 -4.02 13.72 -8.24
C MET A 1 -2.52 13.89 -8.04
N LEU A 2 -1.71 14.00 -9.11
CA LEU A 2 -0.24 14.15 -8.99
C LEU A 2 0.20 15.39 -8.20
N THR A 3 -0.55 16.49 -8.30
CA THR A 3 -0.30 17.70 -7.49
C THR A 3 -0.44 17.43 -5.99
N LEU A 4 -1.52 16.77 -5.56
CA LEU A 4 -1.71 16.39 -4.16
C LEU A 4 -0.57 15.50 -3.65
N MET A 5 -0.16 14.51 -4.46
CA MET A 5 0.96 13.64 -4.09
C MET A 5 2.25 14.45 -3.94
N ARG A 6 2.53 15.37 -4.86
CA ARG A 6 3.68 16.28 -4.78
C ARG A 6 3.62 17.19 -3.54
N ASP A 7 2.44 17.65 -3.16
CA ASP A 7 2.28 18.53 -2.00
C ASP A 7 2.47 17.78 -0.68
N LEU A 8 2.01 16.52 -0.59
CA LEU A 8 2.36 15.64 0.53
C LEU A 8 3.87 15.43 0.63
N HIS A 9 4.56 15.15 -0.49
CA HIS A 9 6.02 15.00 -0.50
C HIS A 9 6.73 16.29 -0.04
N ARG A 10 6.28 17.46 -0.49
CA ARG A 10 6.82 18.77 -0.09
C ARG A 10 6.61 19.05 1.39
N TYR A 11 5.42 18.77 1.90
CA TYR A 11 5.09 18.98 3.31
C TYR A 11 5.94 18.05 4.19
N THR A 12 5.96 16.75 3.87
CA THR A 12 6.77 15.76 4.59
C THR A 12 8.25 16.13 4.58
N ALA A 13 8.83 16.43 3.42
CA ALA A 13 10.24 16.81 3.30
C ALA A 13 10.65 18.05 4.14
N ARG A 14 9.70 18.95 4.44
CA ARG A 14 9.95 20.13 5.29
C ARG A 14 9.88 19.83 6.79
N ASN A 15 9.25 18.72 7.19
CA ASN A 15 9.02 18.35 8.59
C ASN A 15 9.88 17.16 9.05
N LEU A 16 10.81 16.67 8.23
CA LEU A 16 11.69 15.52 8.52
C LEU A 16 13.05 15.91 9.15
N GLY A 17 13.29 17.20 9.42
CA GLY A 17 14.60 17.67 9.86
C GLY A 17 15.66 17.50 8.77
N ASP A 18 16.77 16.83 9.10
CA ASP A 18 17.88 16.58 8.17
C ASP A 18 17.72 15.29 7.33
N GLU A 19 16.68 14.50 7.61
CA GLU A 19 16.40 13.25 6.88
C GLU A 19 15.88 13.50 5.46
N ARG A 20 16.08 12.51 4.58
CA ARG A 20 15.63 12.56 3.18
C ARG A 20 14.97 11.25 2.77
N MET A 21 14.06 11.34 1.80
CA MET A 21 13.41 10.17 1.21
C MET A 21 14.35 9.47 0.21
N TRP A 22 14.45 8.15 0.30
CA TRP A 22 15.20 7.33 -0.64
C TRP A 22 14.46 7.24 -1.99
N PRO A 23 15.09 7.58 -3.13
CA PRO A 23 14.38 7.72 -4.41
C PRO A 23 14.25 6.42 -5.22
N LEU A 24 14.76 5.29 -4.71
CA LEU A 24 14.77 4.01 -5.42
C LEU A 24 13.92 2.95 -4.71
N SER A 25 13.42 1.97 -5.46
CA SER A 25 12.62 0.88 -4.89
C SER A 25 13.42 -0.01 -3.95
N MET A 26 14.62 -0.40 -4.35
CA MET A 26 15.52 -1.23 -3.54
C MET A 26 16.29 -0.35 -2.56
N PRO A 27 16.39 -0.74 -1.29
CA PRO A 27 17.27 -0.06 -0.34
C PRO A 27 18.74 -0.21 -0.78
N CYS A 28 19.60 0.70 -0.31
CA CYS A 28 21.04 0.49 -0.38
C CYS A 28 21.48 -0.65 0.54
N TYR A 29 22.79 -0.91 0.62
CA TYR A 29 23.33 -1.90 1.53
C TYR A 29 22.93 -1.57 2.97
N ILE A 30 22.09 -2.43 3.55
CA ILE A 30 21.74 -2.47 4.96
C ILE A 30 22.45 -3.70 5.50
N ALA A 31 23.27 -3.53 6.54
CA ALA A 31 24.04 -4.65 7.08
C ALA A 31 23.11 -5.76 7.58
N GLU A 32 23.50 -7.02 7.37
CA GLU A 32 22.80 -8.16 7.97
C GLU A 32 22.79 -8.01 9.50
N GLY A 33 21.60 -8.02 10.10
CA GLY A 33 21.43 -7.81 11.54
C GLY A 33 21.25 -6.35 11.97
N GLN A 34 21.18 -5.39 11.04
CA GLN A 34 20.80 -4.02 11.39
C GLN A 34 19.35 -4.02 11.89
N ASP A 35 19.15 -3.58 13.14
CA ASP A 35 17.86 -3.66 13.79
C ASP A 35 16.92 -2.58 13.25
N ILE A 36 16.20 -2.93 12.19
CA ILE A 36 15.17 -2.07 11.61
C ILE A 36 14.02 -2.02 12.61
N GLU A 37 13.77 -0.82 13.14
CA GLU A 37 12.65 -0.57 14.02
C GLU A 37 11.32 -0.84 13.29
N LEU A 38 10.46 -1.65 13.91
CA LEU A 38 9.12 -1.89 13.39
C LEU A 38 8.26 -0.63 13.56
N ALA A 39 7.34 -0.39 12.64
CA ALA A 39 6.42 0.74 12.77
C ALA A 39 5.61 0.66 14.08
N GLN A 40 5.64 1.75 14.85
CA GLN A 40 4.98 1.87 16.14
C GLN A 40 3.59 2.52 15.98
N TYR A 41 2.56 1.91 16.57
CA TYR A 41 1.16 2.37 16.48
C TYR A 41 0.51 2.68 17.84
N GLY A 42 1.34 2.91 18.87
CA GLY A 42 0.89 3.17 20.25
C GLY A 42 0.39 1.92 20.99
N THR A 43 -0.28 2.13 22.12
CA THR A 43 -0.64 1.07 23.09
C THR A 43 -2.04 0.48 22.91
N SER A 44 -2.87 1.04 22.02
CA SER A 44 -4.19 0.50 21.71
C SER A 44 -4.12 -0.94 21.19
N ASN A 45 -5.16 -1.75 21.42
CA ASN A 45 -5.18 -3.15 20.95
C ASN A 45 -4.98 -3.27 19.43
N ILE A 46 -5.60 -2.36 18.66
CA ILE A 46 -5.45 -2.32 17.19
C ILE A 46 -4.02 -1.93 16.82
N GLY A 47 -3.42 -0.97 17.53
CA GLY A 47 -2.04 -0.56 17.32
C GLY A 47 -1.05 -1.71 17.59
N ARG A 48 -1.18 -2.35 18.75
CA ARG A 48 -0.36 -3.52 19.14
C ARG A 48 -0.50 -4.66 18.14
N LEU A 49 -1.71 -4.94 17.64
CA LEU A 49 -1.92 -5.95 16.60
C LEU A 49 -1.19 -5.61 15.29
N LYS A 50 -1.16 -4.34 14.87
CA LYS A 50 -0.44 -3.90 13.65
C LYS A 50 1.08 -3.99 13.80
N THR A 51 1.62 -3.74 14.99
CA THR A 51 3.04 -3.92 15.29
C THR A 51 3.38 -5.42 15.33
N LEU A 52 2.59 -6.23 16.03
CA LEU A 52 2.77 -7.69 16.10
C LEU A 52 2.70 -8.35 14.71
N TYR A 53 1.81 -7.86 13.83
CA TYR A 53 1.77 -8.32 12.44
C TYR A 53 3.10 -8.09 11.70
N ARG A 54 3.74 -6.94 11.90
CA ARG A 54 5.06 -6.62 11.29
C ARG A 54 6.18 -7.44 11.89
N GLU A 55 6.12 -7.74 13.18
CA GLU A 55 7.04 -8.67 13.83
C GLU A 55 6.95 -10.06 13.20
N GLY A 56 5.73 -10.54 12.96
CA GLY A 56 5.50 -11.79 12.22
C GLY A 56 6.10 -11.78 10.80
N LEU A 57 6.02 -10.66 10.07
CA LEU A 57 6.64 -10.52 8.75
C LEU A 57 8.16 -10.49 8.82
N LYS A 58 8.75 -9.75 9.79
CA LYS A 58 10.20 -9.72 10.04
C LYS A 58 10.73 -11.13 10.30
N ASN A 59 10.04 -11.92 11.12
CA ASN A 59 10.46 -13.27 11.48
C ASN A 59 10.32 -14.28 10.34
N ARG A 60 9.38 -14.08 9.39
CA ARG A 60 9.16 -15.00 8.27
C ARG A 60 10.00 -14.70 7.03
N TYR A 61 10.20 -13.41 6.73
CA TYR A 61 10.76 -12.96 5.45
C TYR A 61 12.01 -12.09 5.61
N GLY A 62 12.40 -11.77 6.85
CA GLY A 62 13.47 -10.84 7.15
C GLY A 62 13.02 -9.38 7.07
N ALA A 63 13.62 -8.52 7.88
CA ALA A 63 13.31 -7.09 7.88
C ALA A 63 13.72 -6.40 6.57
N LEU A 64 14.81 -6.83 5.94
CA LEU A 64 15.33 -6.23 4.71
C LEU A 64 14.36 -6.33 3.54
N MET A 65 13.67 -7.47 3.39
CA MET A 65 12.69 -7.63 2.31
C MET A 65 11.51 -6.66 2.48
N GLN A 66 11.17 -6.30 3.71
CA GLN A 66 10.06 -5.40 4.03
C GLN A 66 10.40 -3.92 3.81
N THR A 67 11.67 -3.55 3.58
CA THR A 67 12.07 -2.16 3.27
C THR A 67 12.05 -1.85 1.78
N ILE A 68 11.82 -2.85 0.92
CA ILE A 68 11.60 -2.63 -0.52
C ILE A 68 10.32 -1.81 -0.71
N SER A 69 10.43 -0.70 -1.43
CA SER A 69 9.33 0.24 -1.66
C SER A 69 8.80 0.19 -3.10
N GLY A 70 7.52 0.51 -3.27
CA GLY A 70 6.83 0.50 -4.56
C GLY A 70 5.63 1.44 -4.59
N VAL A 71 5.00 1.56 -5.77
CA VAL A 71 3.83 2.43 -6.00
C VAL A 71 2.60 1.57 -6.29
N HIS A 72 1.54 1.74 -5.50
CA HIS A 72 0.26 1.07 -5.74
C HIS A 72 -0.66 1.97 -6.56
N TYR A 73 -1.00 1.56 -7.78
CA TYR A 73 -1.95 2.25 -8.64
C TYR A 73 -3.36 1.68 -8.45
N ASN A 74 -4.27 2.51 -7.93
CA ASN A 74 -5.65 2.13 -7.67
C ASN A 74 -6.54 2.71 -8.77
N PHE A 75 -7.29 1.84 -9.46
CA PHE A 75 -8.16 2.24 -10.57
C PHE A 75 -9.51 1.53 -10.46
N SER A 76 -10.58 2.27 -10.75
CA SER A 76 -11.93 1.74 -10.85
C SER A 76 -12.61 2.27 -12.11
N LEU A 77 -13.36 1.40 -12.77
CA LEU A 77 -14.10 1.76 -13.98
C LEU A 77 -15.40 2.51 -13.61
N PRO A 78 -15.79 3.53 -14.37
CA PRO A 78 -17.04 4.24 -14.14
C PRO A 78 -18.23 3.30 -14.34
N MET A 79 -19.33 3.54 -13.62
CA MET A 79 -20.54 2.72 -13.75
C MET A 79 -21.07 2.66 -15.19
N ALA A 80 -20.89 3.73 -15.97
CA ALA A 80 -21.25 3.78 -17.39
C ALA A 80 -20.59 2.67 -18.22
N PHE A 81 -19.33 2.31 -17.92
CA PHE A 81 -18.63 1.21 -18.59
C PHE A 81 -19.35 -0.12 -18.37
N TRP A 82 -19.74 -0.39 -17.11
CA TRP A 82 -20.45 -1.61 -16.75
C TRP A 82 -21.88 -1.63 -17.29
N GLN A 83 -22.56 -0.49 -17.31
CA GLN A 83 -23.90 -0.35 -17.87
C GLN A 83 -23.93 -0.62 -19.37
N ALA A 84 -22.95 -0.11 -20.12
CA ALA A 84 -22.80 -0.39 -21.55
C ALA A 84 -22.52 -1.88 -21.83
N LYS A 85 -21.77 -2.55 -20.93
CA LYS A 85 -21.39 -3.96 -21.09
C LYS A 85 -22.46 -4.96 -20.64
N CYS A 86 -23.11 -4.73 -19.50
CA CYS A 86 -24.12 -5.64 -18.90
C CYS A 86 -25.56 -5.35 -19.43
N GLY A 87 -25.79 -4.21 -20.10
CA GLY A 87 -27.13 -3.72 -20.38
C GLY A 87 -27.84 -3.18 -19.13
N VAL A 88 -28.86 -2.34 -19.32
CA VAL A 88 -29.64 -1.74 -18.21
C VAL A 88 -30.57 -2.80 -17.61
N ARG A 89 -30.07 -3.65 -16.71
CA ARG A 89 -30.92 -4.45 -15.81
C ARG A 89 -30.44 -4.35 -14.37
N GLY A 90 -31.23 -3.58 -13.60
CA GLY A 90 -31.52 -3.74 -12.17
C GLY A 90 -30.35 -4.00 -11.21
N ARG A 91 -30.20 -3.08 -10.24
CA ARG A 91 -29.35 -3.20 -9.04
C ARG A 91 -29.38 -4.62 -8.44
N GLY A 92 -28.40 -5.48 -8.74
CA GLY A 92 -28.23 -6.71 -7.95
C GLY A 92 -27.47 -7.89 -8.55
N ARG A 93 -27.35 -8.06 -9.88
CA ARG A 93 -26.65 -9.24 -10.46
C ARG A 93 -25.24 -8.99 -10.99
N CYS A 94 -24.92 -7.78 -11.46
CA CYS A 94 -23.68 -7.50 -12.19
C CYS A 94 -22.44 -7.32 -11.25
N GLU A 95 -22.57 -7.27 -9.91
CA GLU A 95 -21.40 -7.09 -9.00
C GLU A 95 -20.65 -8.38 -8.62
N ARG A 96 -21.34 -9.53 -8.46
CA ARG A 96 -20.71 -10.77 -7.98
C ARG A 96 -20.15 -11.68 -9.06
N GLU A 97 -20.71 -11.67 -10.28
CA GLU A 97 -20.24 -12.51 -11.39
C GLU A 97 -19.08 -11.89 -12.18
N ASN A 98 -18.88 -10.56 -12.12
CA ASN A 98 -17.98 -9.85 -13.03
C ASN A 98 -16.51 -9.86 -12.65
N PHE A 99 -16.17 -9.92 -11.35
CA PHE A 99 -14.75 -9.88 -10.95
C PHE A 99 -14.02 -11.18 -11.35
N ARG A 100 -14.68 -12.35 -11.19
CA ARG A 100 -14.12 -13.66 -11.56
C ARG A 100 -13.97 -13.91 -13.06
N ARG A 101 -14.74 -13.22 -13.92
CA ARG A 101 -14.67 -13.41 -15.39
C ARG A 101 -13.65 -12.51 -16.08
N LEU A 102 -13.31 -11.36 -15.49
CA LEU A 102 -12.35 -10.41 -16.05
C LEU A 102 -10.93 -10.61 -15.52
N PHE A 103 -10.80 -11.21 -14.34
CA PHE A 103 -9.53 -11.63 -13.76
C PHE A 103 -9.67 -13.09 -13.30
N PRO A 104 -9.46 -14.09 -14.19
CA PRO A 104 -9.26 -15.47 -13.77
C PRO A 104 -7.97 -15.56 -12.90
N PRO A 105 -7.83 -16.62 -12.07
CA PRO A 105 -6.63 -16.81 -11.25
C PRO A 105 -5.35 -16.91 -12.09
#